data_AF-A0A534ZFW0-F1
#
_entry.id   AF-A0A534ZFW0-F1
#
_cell.length_a   1.000
_cell.length_b   1.000
_cell.length_c   1.000
_cell.angle_alpha   90.00
_cell.angle_beta   90.00
_cell.angle_gamma   90.00
#
_symmetry.space_group_name_H-M   'P 1'
#
loop_
_entity.id
_entity.type
_entity.pdbx_description
1 polymer ?
#
loop_
_entity_poly.entity_id
_entity_poly.type
_entity_poly.pdbx_seq_one_letter_code
_entity_poly.pdbx_strand_id
1 'polypeptide(L)'
;MSGSLPADHFVDRLLAAGFDFFVGVPCSLVKTLLAELERRGLYLGETREDAALGVAAGAYLAGRTPVVIMQNSGLGVSLNALGSLHLLYRIPALLLVTWRGYQGEDAPEHLVMGEVLPRLL
;
A
#
# COMPACT_ATOMS: atom_id res chain seq x y z
N MET A 1 -9.29 -19.77 -13.47
CA MET A 1 -10.11 -19.15 -12.41
C MET A 1 -9.18 -18.80 -11.26
N SER A 2 -8.65 -17.57 -11.22
CA SER A 2 -7.94 -17.11 -10.03
C SER A 2 -8.99 -16.84 -8.95
N GLY A 3 -9.01 -17.66 -7.91
CA GLY A 3 -9.88 -17.42 -6.76
C GLY A 3 -9.43 -16.15 -6.06
N SER A 4 -10.28 -15.12 -6.02
CA SER A 4 -10.07 -13.97 -5.16
C SER A 4 -10.09 -14.44 -3.71
N LEU A 5 -9.02 -14.15 -2.94
CA LEU A 5 -8.97 -14.42 -1.52
C LEU A 5 -9.93 -13.47 -0.78
N PRO A 6 -10.78 -13.98 0.13
CA PRO A 6 -11.58 -13.13 1.01
C PRO A 6 -10.71 -12.14 1.79
N ALA A 7 -11.22 -10.93 2.00
CA ALA A 7 -10.46 -9.84 2.63
C ALA A 7 -10.01 -10.18 4.06
N ASP A 8 -10.86 -10.81 4.85
CA ASP A 8 -10.57 -11.31 6.20
C ASP A 8 -9.42 -12.32 6.19
N HIS A 9 -9.45 -13.31 5.30
CA HIS A 9 -8.38 -14.28 5.16
C HIS A 9 -7.07 -13.62 4.74
N PHE A 10 -7.11 -12.63 3.84
CA PHE A 10 -5.92 -11.91 3.44
C PHE A 10 -5.31 -11.11 4.60
N VAL A 11 -6.14 -10.42 5.39
CA VAL A 11 -5.69 -9.72 6.61
C VAL A 11 -5.11 -10.70 7.62
N ASP A 12 -5.74 -11.84 7.86
CA ASP A 12 -5.22 -12.87 8.77
C ASP A 12 -3.83 -13.36 8.35
N ARG A 13 -3.60 -13.50 7.05
CA ARG A 13 -2.30 -13.91 6.51
C ARG A 13 -1.23 -12.83 6.70
N LEU A 14 -1.58 -11.54 6.59
CA LEU A 14 -0.66 -10.44 6.87
C LEU A 14 -0.31 -10.39 8.37
N LEU A 15 -1.32 -10.52 9.24
CA LEU A 15 -1.12 -10.55 10.70
C LEU A 15 -0.26 -11.74 11.11
N ALA A 16 -0.52 -12.94 10.56
CA ALA A 16 0.28 -14.14 10.83
C ALA A 16 1.72 -14.02 10.32
N ALA A 17 1.99 -13.18 9.31
CA ALA A 17 3.33 -12.85 8.83
C ALA A 17 4.03 -11.76 9.67
N GLY A 18 3.38 -11.21 10.69
CA GLY A 18 3.94 -10.23 11.62
C GLY A 18 3.67 -8.77 11.26
N PHE A 19 2.92 -8.48 10.19
CA PHE A 19 2.47 -7.13 9.87
C PHE A 19 1.35 -6.72 10.82
N ASP A 20 1.46 -5.54 11.44
CA ASP A 20 0.56 -5.16 12.53
C ASP A 20 0.09 -3.70 12.49
N PHE A 21 0.52 -2.93 11.49
CA PHE A 21 0.14 -1.53 11.33
C PHE A 21 -0.08 -1.22 9.86
N PHE A 22 -1.24 -0.65 9.50
CA PHE A 22 -1.62 -0.41 8.12
C PHE A 22 -1.92 1.06 7.94
N VAL A 23 -1.30 1.69 6.95
CA VAL A 23 -1.49 3.12 6.66
C VAL A 23 -1.55 3.33 5.16
N GLY A 24 -2.31 4.31 4.69
CA GLY A 24 -2.36 4.54 3.25
C GLY A 24 -3.44 5.49 2.77
N VAL A 25 -3.43 5.72 1.46
CA VAL A 25 -4.50 6.43 0.77
C VAL A 25 -5.51 5.40 0.25
N PRO A 26 -6.81 5.53 0.55
CA PRO A 26 -7.82 4.57 0.11
C PRO A 26 -7.87 4.37 -1.41
N CYS A 27 -8.03 3.13 -1.86
CA CYS A 27 -8.18 2.78 -3.27
C CYS A 27 -9.35 1.82 -3.48
N SER A 28 -10.19 2.09 -4.48
CA SER A 28 -11.41 1.29 -4.74
C SER A 28 -11.13 -0.17 -5.11
N LEU A 29 -9.96 -0.49 -5.69
CA LEU A 29 -9.56 -1.87 -6.00
C LEU A 29 -9.41 -2.76 -4.76
N VAL A 30 -9.16 -2.15 -3.59
CA VAL A 30 -8.96 -2.85 -2.30
C VAL A 30 -9.99 -2.41 -1.26
N LYS A 31 -11.16 -1.91 -1.69
CA LYS A 31 -12.26 -1.46 -0.81
C LYS A 31 -12.58 -2.46 0.31
N THR A 32 -12.70 -3.75 -0.02
CA THR A 32 -13.09 -4.78 0.96
C THR A 32 -11.98 -5.04 1.97
N LEU A 33 -10.72 -4.99 1.54
CA LEU A 33 -9.55 -5.06 2.43
C LEU A 33 -9.51 -3.88 3.40
N LEU A 34 -9.68 -2.66 2.90
CA LEU A 34 -9.68 -1.45 3.73
C LEU A 34 -10.82 -1.48 4.76
N ALA A 35 -12.02 -1.84 4.35
CA ALA A 35 -13.16 -1.98 5.25
C ALA A 35 -12.89 -3.01 6.36
N GLU A 36 -12.22 -4.12 6.03
CA GLU A 36 -11.85 -5.14 7.02
C GLU A 36 -10.76 -4.66 7.99
N LEU A 37 -9.75 -3.95 7.49
CA LEU A 37 -8.70 -3.36 8.34
C LEU A 37 -9.26 -2.26 9.26
N GLU A 38 -10.18 -1.42 8.76
CA GLU A 38 -10.90 -0.40 9.54
C GLU A 38 -11.77 -1.05 10.61
N ARG A 39 -12.53 -2.09 10.26
CA ARG A 39 -13.36 -2.86 11.21
C ARG A 39 -12.54 -3.45 12.34
N ARG A 40 -11.27 -3.82 12.08
CA ARG A 40 -10.32 -4.33 13.08
C ARG A 40 -9.53 -3.24 13.81
N GLY A 41 -9.70 -1.96 13.46
CA GLY A 41 -8.95 -0.85 14.05
C GLY A 41 -7.45 -0.86 13.71
N LEU A 42 -7.08 -1.45 12.59
CA LEU A 42 -5.69 -1.64 12.16
C LEU A 42 -5.24 -0.61 11.10
N TYR A 43 -6.19 0.08 10.48
CA TYR A 43 -5.96 1.02 9.38
C TYR A 43 -5.95 2.48 9.82
N LEU A 44 -4.92 3.21 9.42
CA LEU A 44 -4.87 4.66 9.46
C LEU A 44 -4.98 5.22 8.04
N GLY A 45 -6.07 5.93 7.77
CA GLY A 45 -6.24 6.65 6.51
C GLY A 45 -5.39 7.91 6.44
N GLU A 46 -4.68 8.08 5.34
CA GLU A 46 -3.88 9.26 5.02
C GLU A 46 -4.39 9.97 3.76
N THR A 47 -4.02 11.25 3.65
CA THR A 47 -4.44 12.09 2.50
C THR A 47 -3.43 12.09 1.36
N ARG A 48 -2.19 11.65 1.62
CA ARG A 48 -1.12 11.56 0.63
C ARG A 48 -0.27 10.31 0.87
N GLU A 49 0.18 9.68 -0.21
CA GLU A 49 0.97 8.45 -0.16
C GLU A 49 2.37 8.66 0.42
N ASP A 50 2.98 9.83 0.16
CA ASP A 50 4.28 10.19 0.72
C ASP A 50 4.21 10.46 2.24
N ALA A 51 3.11 11.05 2.72
CA ALA A 51 2.84 11.19 4.14
C ALA A 51 2.63 9.83 4.81
N ALA A 52 1.91 8.90 4.16
CA ALA A 52 1.74 7.53 4.65
C ALA A 52 3.06 6.79 4.84
N LEU A 53 4.06 7.01 3.97
CA LEU A 53 5.42 6.51 4.17
C LEU A 53 6.09 7.12 5.41
N GLY A 54 5.95 8.43 5.62
CA GLY A 54 6.44 9.09 6.84
C GLY A 54 5.85 8.47 8.11
N VAL A 55 4.53 8.22 8.12
CA VAL A 55 3.86 7.56 9.24
C VAL A 55 4.35 6.12 9.40
N ALA A 56 4.49 5.37 8.31
CA ALA A 56 5.01 4.01 8.34
C ALA A 56 6.43 3.95 8.93
N ALA A 57 7.30 4.89 8.56
CA ALA A 57 8.62 5.02 9.15
C ALA A 57 8.54 5.26 10.66
N GLY A 58 7.67 6.17 11.11
CA GLY A 58 7.42 6.39 12.53
C GLY A 58 6.90 5.15 13.27
N ALA A 59 5.96 4.42 12.66
CA ALA A 59 5.42 3.17 13.20
C ALA A 59 6.52 2.11 13.35
N TYR A 60 7.38 1.96 12.34
CA TYR A 60 8.53 1.06 12.42
C TYR A 60 9.48 1.42 13.57
N LEU A 61 9.83 2.71 13.70
CA LEU A 61 10.67 3.19 14.81
C LEU A 61 10.02 2.99 16.19
N ALA A 62 8.69 2.93 16.25
CA ALA A 62 7.92 2.58 17.45
C ALA A 62 7.80 1.06 17.68
N GLY A 63 8.50 0.23 16.90
CA GLY A 63 8.53 -1.22 17.06
C GLY A 63 7.40 -1.97 16.33
N ARG A 64 6.75 -1.34 15.35
CA ARG A 64 5.69 -1.94 14.53
C ARG A 64 6.24 -2.50 13.21
N THR A 65 5.45 -3.29 12.51
CA THR A 65 5.79 -3.81 11.18
C THR A 65 4.77 -3.28 10.16
N PRO A 66 5.06 -2.12 9.54
CA PRO A 66 4.06 -1.37 8.79
C PRO A 66 3.83 -1.92 7.37
N VAL A 67 2.57 -1.80 6.92
CA VAL A 67 2.13 -1.97 5.54
C VAL A 67 1.62 -0.63 5.03
N VAL A 68 2.13 -0.19 3.89
CA VAL A 68 1.66 1.02 3.21
C VAL A 68 0.81 0.64 2.02
N ILE A 69 -0.46 1.04 2.05
CA ILE A 69 -1.44 0.76 1.01
C ILE A 69 -1.55 1.98 0.10
N MET A 70 -1.31 1.79 -1.20
CA MET A 70 -1.39 2.87 -2.17
C MET A 70 -1.75 2.34 -3.57
N GLN A 71 -2.02 3.25 -4.51
CA GLN A 71 -2.07 2.94 -5.93
C GLN A 71 -0.72 3.23 -6.61
N ASN A 72 -0.53 2.67 -7.80
CA ASN A 72 0.68 2.84 -8.61
C ASN A 72 1.00 4.30 -9.00
N SER A 73 0.01 5.17 -9.17
CA SER A 73 0.25 6.62 -9.36
C SER A 73 0.86 7.26 -8.10
N GLY A 74 0.32 6.90 -6.93
CA GLY A 74 0.84 7.29 -5.62
C GLY A 74 2.25 6.78 -5.35
N LEU A 75 2.58 5.57 -5.83
CA LEU A 75 3.96 5.05 -5.80
C LEU A 75 4.91 5.97 -6.57
N GLY A 76 4.52 6.42 -7.77
CA GLY A 76 5.30 7.34 -8.60
C GLY A 76 5.57 8.68 -7.89
N VAL A 77 4.55 9.25 -7.23
CA VAL A 77 4.70 10.48 -6.42
C VAL A 77 5.61 10.26 -5.21
N SER A 78 5.58 9.04 -4.65
CA SER A 78 6.26 8.70 -3.40
C SER A 78 7.71 8.27 -3.55
N LEU A 79 8.25 8.20 -4.78
CA LEU A 79 9.63 7.75 -5.04
C LEU A 79 10.67 8.54 -4.25
N ASN A 80 10.50 9.86 -4.11
CA ASN A 80 11.43 10.66 -3.33
C ASN A 80 11.39 10.30 -1.84
N ALA A 81 10.21 10.08 -1.25
CA ALA A 81 10.07 9.67 0.15
C ALA A 81 10.63 8.25 0.38
N LEU A 82 10.38 7.32 -0.56
CA LEU A 82 11.00 6.00 -0.54
C LEU A 82 12.53 6.09 -0.56
N GLY A 83 13.10 6.84 -1.52
CA GLY A 83 14.55 6.98 -1.67
C GLY A 83 15.23 7.66 -0.50
N SER A 84 14.72 8.83 -0.11
CA SER A 84 15.35 9.70 0.90
C SER A 84 15.09 9.30 2.34
N LEU A 85 14.08 8.47 2.61
CA LEU A 85 13.74 8.01 3.96
C LEU A 85 13.88 6.48 4.09
N HIS A 86 13.00 5.71 3.43
CA HIS A 86 12.95 4.26 3.64
C HIS A 86 14.21 3.54 3.18
N LEU A 87 14.67 3.81 1.96
CA LEU A 87 15.85 3.19 1.39
C LEU A 87 17.13 3.72 2.03
N LEU A 88 17.26 5.04 2.17
CA LEU A 88 18.45 5.66 2.77
C LEU A 88 18.71 5.16 4.20
N TYR A 89 17.68 5.11 5.05
CA TYR A 89 17.82 4.72 6.46
C TYR A 89 17.50 3.24 6.70
N ARG A 90 17.25 2.46 5.65
CA ARG A 90 16.92 1.03 5.73
C ARG A 90 15.73 0.75 6.66
N ILE A 91 14.69 1.59 6.57
CA ILE A 91 13.45 1.47 7.34
C ILE A 91 12.47 0.59 6.54
N PRO A 92 12.22 -0.66 6.95
CA PRO A 92 11.37 -1.58 6.22
C PRO A 92 9.89 -1.18 6.33
N ALA A 93 9.19 -1.36 5.22
CA ALA A 93 7.73 -1.33 5.13
C ALA A 93 7.30 -2.23 3.97
N LEU A 94 6.19 -2.95 4.11
CA LEU A 94 5.58 -3.65 2.98
C LEU A 94 4.75 -2.66 2.17
N LEU A 95 5.01 -2.54 0.87
CA LEU A 95 4.17 -1.73 -0.02
C LEU A 95 3.12 -2.61 -0.68
N LEU A 96 1.85 -2.38 -0.34
CA LEU A 96 0.71 -2.96 -1.05
C LEU A 96 0.26 -1.96 -2.10
N VAL A 97 0.77 -2.14 -3.32
CA VAL A 97 0.51 -1.26 -4.45
C VAL A 97 -0.58 -1.86 -5.33
N THR A 98 -1.72 -1.18 -5.42
CA THR A 98 -2.78 -1.54 -6.36
C THR A 98 -2.38 -1.15 -7.79
N TRP A 99 -2.55 -2.09 -8.72
CA TRP A 99 -2.17 -1.91 -10.13
C TRP A 99 -3.35 -1.41 -10.95
N ARG A 100 -3.56 -0.10 -10.96
CA ARG A 100 -4.52 0.55 -11.86
C ARG A 100 -3.99 0.52 -13.29
N GLY A 101 -4.86 0.26 -14.28
CA GLY A 101 -4.47 0.10 -15.68
C GLY A 101 -3.80 -1.24 -16.01
N TYR A 102 -3.90 -2.25 -15.13
CA TYR A 102 -3.40 -3.59 -15.41
C TYR A 102 -4.04 -4.15 -16.69
N GLN A 103 -3.21 -4.68 -17.60
CA GLN A 103 -3.64 -5.21 -18.91
C GLN A 103 -4.44 -4.23 -19.78
N GLY A 104 -4.34 -2.92 -19.52
CA GLY A 104 -5.08 -1.91 -20.26
C GLY A 104 -6.55 -1.77 -19.84
N GLU A 105 -6.98 -2.40 -18.74
CA GLU A 105 -8.36 -2.37 -18.25
C GLU A 105 -8.50 -1.41 -17.06
N ASP A 106 -8.74 -0.12 -17.33
CA ASP A 106 -9.13 0.89 -16.33
C ASP A 106 -9.55 2.19 -17.04
N ALA A 107 -9.83 3.25 -16.27
CA ALA A 107 -10.03 4.59 -16.81
C ALA A 107 -8.76 5.12 -17.54
N PRO A 108 -8.89 5.95 -18.59
CA PRO A 108 -7.76 6.41 -19.40
C PRO A 108 -6.60 7.02 -18.61
N GLU A 109 -6.90 7.75 -17.53
CA GLU A 109 -5.93 8.39 -16.64
C GLU A 109 -5.03 7.37 -15.90
N HIS A 110 -5.48 6.13 -15.73
CA HIS A 110 -4.75 5.09 -15.03
C HIS A 110 -3.83 4.28 -15.96
N LEU A 111 -4.07 4.29 -17.27
CA LEU A 111 -3.37 3.43 -18.23
C LEU A 111 -1.87 3.72 -18.29
N VAL A 112 -1.50 5.01 -18.29
CA VAL A 112 -0.10 5.44 -18.39
C VAL A 112 0.72 4.93 -17.20
N MET A 113 0.22 5.16 -15.97
CA MET A 113 0.91 4.65 -14.78
C MET A 113 0.81 3.13 -14.65
N GLY A 114 -0.22 2.50 -15.22
CA GLY A 114 -0.35 1.05 -15.30
C GLY A 114 0.78 0.41 -16.12
N GLU A 115 1.12 0.99 -17.27
CA GLU A 115 2.20 0.52 -18.13
C GLU A 115 3.59 0.77 -17.52
N VAL A 116 3.77 1.89 -16.81
CA VAL A 116 5.05 2.28 -16.21
C VAL A 116 5.39 1.48 -14.96
N LEU A 117 4.39 1.00 -14.20
CA LEU A 117 4.58 0.37 -12.89
C LEU A 117 5.68 -0.71 -12.86
N PRO A 118 5.76 -1.69 -13.78
CA PRO A 118 6.80 -2.72 -13.75
C PRO A 118 8.23 -2.19 -13.95
N ARG A 119 8.42 -0.95 -14.42
CA ARG A 119 9.74 -0.31 -14.54
C ARG A 119 10.16 0.43 -13.27
N LEU A 120 9.22 0.65 -12.34
CA LEU A 120 9.47 1.31 -11.05
C LEU A 120 9.81 0.33 -9.93
N LEU A 121 9.54 -0.97 -10.12
CA LEU A 121 9.78 -2.07 -9.18
C LEU A 121 10.97 -2.91 -9.64
#